data_AF-A0A1B9AVT1-F1
#
_entry.id   AF-A0A1B9AVT1-F1
#
_cell.length_a   1.000
_cell.length_b   1.000
_cell.length_c   1.000
_cell.angle_alpha   90.00
_cell.angle_beta   90.00
_cell.angle_gamma   90.00
#
_symmetry.space_group_name_H-M   'P 1'
#
loop_
_entity.id
_entity.type
_entity.pdbx_description
1 polymer ?
#
loop_
_entity_poly.entity_id
_entity_poly.type
_entity_poly.pdbx_seq_one_letter_code
_entity_poly.pdbx_strand_id
1 'polypeptide(L)'
;MKLKLFTFLICSYLLSFSINLIPSVKHPDSSMNIFNLLATALFLFALLVFIKEGLDSGKAIKGVKVFLLAGFISCLVVYVIKMFEGSMMDSAILDIIVSIQYPLYLLFTTPLFGVNYLFDMGYETFTLWMSVVYALAYIANGDSSTLPETRS
;
A
#
# COMPACT_ATOMS: atom_id res chain seq x y z
N MET A 1 -18.07 -14.45 -5.18
CA MET A 1 -17.00 -13.92 -4.31
C MET A 1 -17.38 -14.23 -2.87
N LYS A 2 -16.55 -14.94 -2.09
CA LYS A 2 -16.92 -15.32 -0.72
C LYS A 2 -16.89 -14.06 0.15
N LEU A 3 -18.05 -13.60 0.62
CA LEU A 3 -18.19 -12.44 1.51
C LEU A 3 -17.19 -12.47 2.67
N LYS A 4 -16.96 -13.67 3.23
CA LYS A 4 -15.99 -13.92 4.31
C LYS A 4 -14.56 -13.45 3.98
N LEU A 5 -14.09 -13.69 2.76
CA LEU A 5 -12.73 -13.33 2.35
C LEU A 5 -12.59 -11.81 2.15
N PHE A 6 -13.64 -11.17 1.63
CA PHE A 6 -13.69 -9.71 1.51
C PHE A 6 -13.75 -9.03 2.87
N THR A 7 -14.58 -9.54 3.78
CA THR A 7 -14.63 -9.07 5.18
C THR A 7 -13.26 -9.24 5.85
N PHE A 8 -12.59 -10.38 5.64
CA PHE A 8 -11.25 -10.61 6.17
C PHE A 8 -10.22 -9.58 5.67
N LEU A 9 -10.23 -9.28 4.37
CA LEU A 9 -9.36 -8.25 3.77
C LEU A 9 -9.62 -6.85 4.37
N ILE A 10 -10.88 -6.47 4.54
CA ILE A 10 -11.23 -5.16 5.13
C ILE A 10 -10.80 -5.10 6.59
N CYS A 11 -11.10 -6.14 7.38
CA CYS A 11 -10.74 -6.16 8.80
C CYS A 11 -9.22 -6.12 9.00
N SER A 12 -8.44 -6.86 8.20
CA SER A 12 -6.98 -6.83 8.29
C SER A 12 -6.40 -5.49 7.87
N TYR A 13 -6.96 -4.85 6.83
CA TYR A 13 -6.60 -3.49 6.44
C TYR A 13 -6.84 -2.48 7.57
N LEU A 14 -8.05 -2.47 8.15
CA LEU A 14 -8.41 -1.53 9.23
C LEU A 14 -7.57 -1.76 10.49
N LEU A 15 -7.29 -3.02 10.81
CA LEU A 15 -6.40 -3.38 11.92
C LEU A 15 -4.99 -2.84 11.69
N SER A 16 -4.42 -3.09 10.50
CA SER A 16 -3.07 -2.62 10.17
C SER A 16 -2.98 -1.10 10.15
N PHE A 17 -3.97 -0.42 9.54
CA PHE A 17 -4.08 1.03 9.58
C PHE A 17 -4.08 1.55 11.02
N SER A 18 -4.92 0.98 11.88
CA SER A 18 -5.08 1.45 13.27
C SER A 18 -3.80 1.29 14.08
N ILE A 19 -3.14 0.13 13.99
CA ILE A 19 -1.91 -0.18 14.74
C ILE A 19 -0.73 0.68 14.23
N ASN A 20 -0.66 0.93 12.93
CA ASN A 20 0.43 1.67 12.32
C ASN A 20 0.22 3.18 12.27
N LEU A 21 -0.97 3.69 12.62
CA LEU A 21 -1.30 5.11 12.48
C LEU A 21 -0.30 6.00 13.22
N ILE A 22 -0.14 5.79 14.53
CA ILE A 22 0.74 6.63 15.35
C ILE A 22 2.20 6.51 14.91
N PRO A 23 2.77 5.30 14.74
CA PRO A 23 4.16 5.18 14.26
C PRO A 23 4.37 5.81 12.88
N SER A 24 3.44 5.66 11.94
CA SER A 24 3.60 6.19 10.58
C SER A 24 3.59 7.71 10.49
N VAL A 25 2.84 8.39 11.38
CA VAL A 25 2.73 9.86 11.41
C VAL A 25 3.89 10.49 12.19
N LYS A 26 4.36 9.81 13.22
CA LYS A 26 5.40 10.32 14.13
C LYS A 26 6.78 9.71 13.86
N HIS A 27 7.00 9.02 12.74
CA HIS A 27 8.30 8.45 12.45
C HIS A 27 9.32 9.56 12.13
N PRO A 28 10.56 9.50 12.68
CA PRO A 28 11.16 8.42 13.48
C PRO A 28 10.95 8.51 15.00
N ASP A 29 10.25 9.53 15.50
CA ASP A 29 10.10 9.80 16.94
C ASP A 29 9.25 8.78 17.71
N SER A 30 8.37 8.03 17.02
CA SER A 30 7.57 6.97 17.65
C SER A 30 8.22 5.61 17.46
N SER A 31 8.32 4.85 18.56
CA SER A 31 8.80 3.47 18.51
C SER A 31 7.82 2.55 17.80
N MET A 32 8.38 1.61 17.02
CA MET A 32 7.66 0.50 16.41
C MET A 32 7.99 -0.79 17.17
N ASN A 33 7.06 -1.73 17.17
CA ASN A 33 7.28 -3.05 17.75
C ASN A 33 6.83 -4.15 16.78
N ILE A 34 7.04 -5.40 17.19
CA ILE A 34 6.71 -6.57 16.37
C ILE A 34 5.22 -6.64 15.99
N PHE A 35 4.31 -6.07 16.79
CA PHE A 35 2.87 -6.08 16.47
C PHE A 35 2.54 -5.23 15.24
N ASN A 36 3.27 -4.14 14.99
CA ASN A 36 3.15 -3.36 13.75
C ASN A 36 3.44 -4.22 12.52
N LEU A 37 4.55 -4.96 12.57
CA LEU A 37 4.94 -5.88 11.51
C LEU A 37 3.91 -6.99 11.32
N LEU A 38 3.43 -7.61 12.41
CA LEU A 38 2.43 -8.68 12.35
C LEU A 38 1.09 -8.19 11.76
N ALA A 39 0.63 -7.00 12.13
CA ALA A 39 -0.60 -6.41 11.58
C ALA A 39 -0.47 -6.18 10.06
N THR A 40 0.68 -5.66 9.63
CA THR A 40 0.98 -5.45 8.21
C THR A 40 1.08 -6.75 7.45
N ALA A 41 1.77 -7.75 8.01
CA ALA A 41 1.90 -9.07 7.42
C ALA A 41 0.54 -9.76 7.26
N LEU A 42 -0.37 -9.60 8.24
CA LEU A 42 -1.74 -10.11 8.14
C LEU A 42 -2.53 -9.44 7.01
N PHE A 43 -2.40 -8.12 6.85
CA PHE A 43 -3.02 -7.39 5.75
C PHE A 43 -2.48 -7.85 4.38
N LEU A 44 -1.16 -7.91 4.22
CA LEU A 44 -0.51 -8.39 2.99
C LEU A 44 -0.91 -9.83 2.67
N PHE A 45 -0.95 -10.71 3.68
CA PHE A 45 -1.42 -12.08 3.51
C PHE A 45 -2.87 -12.13 3.03
N ALA A 46 -3.77 -11.36 3.66
CA ALA A 46 -5.17 -11.28 3.24
C ALA A 46 -5.30 -10.78 1.79
N LEU A 47 -4.52 -9.77 1.42
CA LEU A 47 -4.48 -9.22 0.06
C LEU A 47 -4.02 -10.26 -0.96
N LEU A 48 -2.95 -11.01 -0.67
CA LEU A 48 -2.44 -12.08 -1.54
C LEU A 48 -3.43 -13.22 -1.71
N VAL A 49 -4.06 -13.68 -0.62
CA VAL A 49 -5.12 -14.71 -0.70
C VAL A 49 -6.29 -14.22 -1.55
N PHE A 50 -6.66 -12.94 -1.39
CA PHE A 50 -7.75 -12.34 -2.16
C PHE A 50 -7.43 -12.23 -3.67
N ILE A 51 -6.20 -11.84 -4.02
CA ILE A 51 -5.72 -11.81 -5.41
C ILE A 51 -5.73 -13.24 -6.00
N LYS A 52 -5.22 -14.23 -5.25
CA LYS A 52 -5.16 -15.62 -5.69
C LYS A 52 -6.54 -16.22 -5.97
N GLU A 53 -7.52 -16.02 -5.10
CA GLU A 53 -8.90 -16.51 -5.32
C GLU A 53 -9.52 -15.92 -6.61
N GLY A 54 -9.18 -14.66 -6.92
CA GLY A 54 -9.59 -14.01 -8.18
C GLY A 54 -8.97 -14.67 -9.41
N LEU A 55 -7.68 -14.99 -9.33
CA LEU A 55 -6.95 -15.69 -10.40
C LEU A 55 -7.48 -17.11 -10.63
N ASP A 56 -7.69 -17.88 -9.56
CA ASP A 56 -8.24 -19.25 -9.61
C ASP A 56 -9.66 -19.27 -10.19
N SER A 57 -10.42 -18.20 -9.99
CA SER A 57 -11.77 -18.02 -10.56
C SER A 57 -11.75 -17.56 -12.03
N GLY A 58 -10.57 -17.36 -12.64
CA GLY A 58 -10.41 -16.83 -13.98
C GLY A 58 -10.93 -15.39 -14.16
N LYS A 59 -11.10 -14.65 -13.07
CA LYS A 59 -11.72 -13.32 -13.06
C LYS A 59 -10.91 -12.36 -12.20
N ALA A 60 -10.12 -11.52 -12.86
CA ALA A 60 -9.50 -10.39 -12.20
C ALA A 60 -10.55 -9.52 -11.49
N ILE A 61 -10.32 -9.26 -10.20
CA ILE A 61 -11.28 -8.49 -9.40
C ILE A 61 -11.01 -7.01 -9.64
N LYS A 62 -11.87 -6.38 -10.47
CA LYS A 62 -11.72 -4.96 -10.88
C LYS A 62 -11.50 -4.02 -9.70
N GLY A 63 -12.23 -4.19 -8.60
CA GLY A 63 -12.09 -3.35 -7.41
C GLY A 63 -10.69 -3.42 -6.78
N VAL A 64 -10.08 -4.61 -6.76
CA VAL A 64 -8.70 -4.80 -6.27
C VAL A 64 -7.70 -4.20 -7.24
N LYS A 65 -7.89 -4.33 -8.55
CA LYS A 65 -7.03 -3.64 -9.54
C LYS A 65 -7.03 -2.14 -9.32
N VAL A 66 -8.21 -1.53 -9.13
CA VAL A 66 -8.33 -0.10 -8.86
C VAL A 66 -7.65 0.26 -7.54
N PHE A 67 -7.85 -0.51 -6.48
CA PHE A 67 -7.18 -0.28 -5.19
C PHE A 67 -5.65 -0.34 -5.31
N LEU A 68 -5.12 -1.36 -5.99
CA LEU A 68 -3.68 -1.54 -6.17
C LEU A 68 -3.06 -0.43 -7.04
N LEU A 69 -3.75 -0.04 -8.13
CA LEU A 69 -3.32 1.06 -8.99
C LEU A 69 -3.36 2.40 -8.23
N ALA A 70 -4.41 2.65 -7.46
CA ALA A 70 -4.52 3.82 -6.61
C ALA A 70 -3.39 3.86 -5.58
N GLY A 71 -3.06 2.73 -4.94
CA GLY A 71 -1.94 2.63 -4.02
C GLY A 71 -0.59 2.92 -4.66
N PHE A 72 -0.33 2.34 -5.84
CA PHE A 72 0.88 2.63 -6.61
C PHE A 72 1.04 4.12 -6.92
N ILE A 73 0.02 4.74 -7.51
CA ILE A 73 0.04 6.17 -7.89
C ILE A 73 0.17 7.03 -6.63
N SER A 74 -0.57 6.71 -5.57
CA SER A 74 -0.56 7.47 -4.32
C SER A 74 0.83 7.49 -3.68
N CYS A 75 1.47 6.32 -3.56
CA CYS A 75 2.81 6.22 -2.99
C CYS A 75 3.86 6.95 -3.85
N LEU A 76 3.72 6.91 -5.19
CA LEU A 76 4.61 7.65 -6.08
C LEU A 76 4.42 9.17 -5.97
N VAL A 77 3.17 9.64 -5.89
CA VAL A 77 2.84 11.07 -5.68
C VAL A 77 3.43 11.55 -4.36
N VAL A 78 3.25 10.79 -3.29
CA VAL A 78 3.82 11.12 -1.97
C VAL A 78 5.34 11.22 -2.03
N TYR A 79 6.02 10.26 -2.66
CA TYR A 79 7.47 10.29 -2.83
C TYR A 79 7.93 11.55 -3.57
N VAL A 80 7.30 11.87 -4.71
CA VAL A 80 7.64 13.03 -5.54
C VAL A 80 7.43 14.33 -4.76
N ILE A 81 6.29 14.50 -4.10
CA ILE A 81 6.00 15.71 -3.31
C ILE A 81 7.06 15.86 -2.21
N LYS A 82 7.37 14.80 -1.47
CA LYS A 82 8.37 14.86 -0.40
C LYS A 82 9.76 15.23 -0.92
N MET A 83 10.14 14.72 -2.10
CA MET A 83 11.43 15.05 -2.74
C MET A 83 11.56 16.55 -3.08
N PHE A 84 10.45 17.21 -3.43
CA PHE A 84 10.44 18.62 -3.80
C PHE A 84 9.97 19.56 -2.67
N GLU A 85 9.57 19.03 -1.51
CA GLU A 85 8.95 19.79 -0.43
C GLU A 85 9.81 21.01 -0.02
N GLY A 86 11.12 20.83 0.16
CA GLY A 86 12.03 21.92 0.53
C GLY A 86 12.15 23.04 -0.52
N SER A 87 11.83 22.77 -1.78
CA SER A 87 11.77 23.79 -2.85
C SER A 87 10.38 24.41 -3.02
N MET A 88 9.36 23.85 -2.34
CA MET A 88 7.95 24.19 -2.48
C MET A 88 7.43 25.10 -1.35
N MET A 89 8.13 25.18 -0.22
CA MET A 89 7.67 25.84 1.02
C MET A 89 7.36 27.34 0.92
N ASP A 90 7.83 28.03 -0.12
CA ASP A 90 7.65 29.49 -0.26
C ASP A 90 6.42 29.89 -1.11
N SER A 91 5.60 28.93 -1.54
CA SER A 91 4.44 29.19 -2.40
C SER A 91 3.15 28.59 -1.85
N ALA A 92 2.16 29.44 -1.61
CA ALA A 92 0.85 29.04 -1.09
C ALA A 92 0.11 28.01 -1.97
N ILE A 93 0.36 27.99 -3.29
CA ILE A 93 -0.21 26.98 -4.19
C ILE A 93 0.49 25.63 -3.99
N LEU A 94 1.81 25.65 -3.77
CA LEU A 94 2.60 24.46 -3.54
C LEU A 94 2.30 23.86 -2.16
N ASP A 95 1.98 24.67 -1.14
CA ASP A 95 1.51 24.19 0.17
C ASP A 95 0.22 23.36 0.09
N ILE A 96 -0.73 23.76 -0.75
CA ILE A 96 -1.97 22.99 -0.98
C ILE A 96 -1.64 21.64 -1.62
N ILE A 97 -0.71 21.62 -2.57
CA ILE A 97 -0.25 20.40 -3.23
C ILE A 97 0.47 19.51 -2.22
N VAL A 98 1.34 20.06 -1.37
CA VAL A 98 2.02 19.32 -0.29
C VAL A 98 1.00 18.67 0.66
N SER A 99 -0.12 19.36 0.93
CA SER A 99 -1.15 18.86 1.83
C SER A 99 -1.91 17.62 1.30
N ILE A 100 -2.02 17.45 -0.03
CA ILE A 100 -2.73 16.30 -0.61
C ILE A 100 -2.00 14.97 -0.36
N GLN A 101 -0.69 15.02 -0.09
CA GLN A 101 0.11 13.82 0.14
C GLN A 101 -0.31 13.11 1.44
N TYR A 102 -0.77 13.84 2.45
CA TYR A 102 -1.11 13.26 3.76
C TYR A 102 -2.26 12.24 3.71
N PRO A 103 -3.44 12.56 3.13
CA PRO A 103 -4.50 11.56 3.01
C PRO A 103 -4.09 10.37 2.13
N LEU A 104 -3.28 10.59 1.09
CA LEU A 104 -2.76 9.50 0.25
C LEU A 104 -1.82 8.58 1.03
N TYR A 105 -0.91 9.16 1.81
CA TYR A 105 0.00 8.45 2.69
C TYR A 105 -0.76 7.64 3.75
N LEU A 106 -1.76 8.25 4.39
CA LEU A 106 -2.58 7.57 5.38
C LEU A 106 -3.32 6.38 4.78
N LEU A 107 -3.91 6.53 3.59
CA LEU A 107 -4.70 5.45 3.00
C LEU A 107 -3.84 4.29 2.47
N PHE A 108 -2.68 4.58 1.87
CA PHE A 108 -1.94 3.55 1.13
C PHE A 108 -0.60 3.19 1.74
N THR A 109 0.02 4.07 2.52
CA THR A 109 1.32 3.80 3.13
C THR A 109 1.19 3.37 4.59
N THR A 110 0.35 4.02 5.40
CA THR A 110 0.17 3.69 6.82
C THR A 110 -0.19 2.21 7.07
N PRO A 111 -1.11 1.56 6.34
CA PRO A 111 -1.40 0.13 6.55
C PRO A 111 -0.22 -0.80 6.26
N LEU A 112 0.79 -0.33 5.53
CA LEU A 112 2.00 -1.09 5.21
C LEU A 112 3.19 -0.71 6.10
N PHE A 113 3.05 0.33 6.91
CA PHE A 113 4.16 0.93 7.64
C PHE A 113 4.85 -0.01 8.62
N GLY A 114 4.18 -1.07 9.09
CA GLY A 114 4.79 -2.05 9.98
C GLY A 114 6.02 -2.77 9.42
N VAL A 115 6.17 -2.83 8.09
CA VAL A 115 7.41 -3.33 7.45
C VAL A 115 8.62 -2.47 7.81
N ASN A 116 8.40 -1.18 8.12
CA ASN A 116 9.48 -0.26 8.49
C ASN A 116 10.16 -0.65 9.81
N TYR A 117 9.56 -1.51 10.63
CA TYR A 117 10.21 -2.12 11.80
C TYR A 117 11.51 -2.87 11.43
N LEU A 118 11.61 -3.39 10.20
CA LEU A 118 12.75 -4.17 9.74
C LEU A 118 13.88 -3.31 9.14
N PHE A 119 13.55 -2.13 8.60
CA PHE A 119 14.45 -1.37 7.73
C PHE A 119 14.71 0.06 8.23
N ASP A 120 13.86 0.58 9.12
CA ASP A 120 13.97 1.92 9.72
C ASP A 120 14.20 3.02 8.67
N MET A 121 13.42 2.98 7.59
CA MET A 121 13.55 3.88 6.44
C MET A 121 12.81 5.19 6.67
N GLY A 122 13.40 6.28 6.17
CA GLY A 122 12.74 7.57 6.04
C GLY A 122 11.47 7.49 5.19
N TYR A 123 10.56 8.42 5.45
CA TYR A 123 9.23 8.52 4.85
C TYR A 123 9.24 8.44 3.32
N GLU A 124 10.13 9.20 2.68
CA GLU A 124 10.31 9.27 1.24
C GLU A 124 10.74 7.92 0.67
N THR A 125 11.75 7.31 1.27
CA THR A 125 12.26 6.02 0.79
C THR A 125 11.19 4.95 1.00
N PHE A 126 10.56 4.90 2.17
CA PHE A 126 9.54 3.91 2.49
C PHE A 126 8.35 3.96 1.50
N THR A 127 7.85 5.15 1.18
CA THR A 127 6.74 5.32 0.23
C THR A 127 7.09 4.84 -1.17
N LEU A 128 8.32 5.10 -1.65
CA LEU A 128 8.81 4.56 -2.92
C LEU A 128 8.81 3.03 -2.92
N TRP A 129 9.32 2.38 -1.86
CA TRP A 129 9.29 0.92 -1.75
C TRP A 129 7.86 0.36 -1.75
N MET A 130 6.92 1.02 -1.07
CA MET A 130 5.52 0.58 -1.07
C MET A 130 4.85 0.73 -2.43
N SER A 131 5.26 1.71 -3.25
CA SER A 131 4.81 1.80 -4.64
C SER A 131 5.19 0.54 -5.44
N VAL A 132 6.40 0.00 -5.23
CA VAL A 132 6.86 -1.23 -5.88
C VAL A 132 6.01 -2.42 -5.43
N VAL A 133 5.70 -2.51 -4.13
CA VAL A 133 4.82 -3.56 -3.59
C VAL A 133 3.43 -3.53 -4.26
N TYR A 134 2.82 -2.34 -4.36
CA TYR A 134 1.54 -2.18 -5.05
C TYR A 134 1.61 -2.52 -6.54
N ALA A 135 2.68 -2.11 -7.23
CA ALA A 135 2.90 -2.42 -8.64
C ALA A 135 3.04 -3.93 -8.88
N LEU A 136 3.84 -4.62 -8.06
CA LEU A 136 4.00 -6.07 -8.16
C LEU A 136 2.69 -6.81 -7.90
N ALA A 137 1.93 -6.39 -6.88
CA ALA A 137 0.62 -6.96 -6.59
C ALA A 137 -0.38 -6.68 -7.74
N TYR A 138 -0.31 -5.50 -8.37
CA TYR A 138 -1.14 -5.15 -9.52
C TYR A 138 -0.85 -6.05 -10.72
N ILE A 139 0.45 -6.26 -11.03
CA ILE A 139 0.89 -7.16 -12.10
C ILE A 139 0.46 -8.61 -11.81
N ALA A 140 0.61 -9.07 -10.56
CA ALA A 140 0.18 -10.40 -10.15
C ALA A 140 -1.34 -10.62 -10.25
N ASN A 141 -2.13 -9.54 -10.16
CA ASN A 141 -3.57 -9.55 -10.39
C ASN A 141 -3.95 -9.39 -11.88
N GLY A 142 -2.96 -9.18 -12.76
CA GLY A 142 -3.08 -9.12 -14.22
C GLY A 142 -3.35 -10.49 -14.85
N ASP A 143 -4.01 -10.50 -16.01
CA ASP A 143 -4.60 -11.69 -16.64
C ASP A 143 -3.63 -12.88 -16.83
N SER A 144 -4.12 -14.06 -16.48
CA SER A 144 -3.61 -15.38 -16.88
C SER A 144 -3.77 -15.67 -18.38
N SER A 145 -4.29 -14.73 -19.17
CA SER A 145 -4.46 -14.85 -20.62
C SER A 145 -3.16 -14.67 -21.43
N THR A 146 -2.02 -14.43 -20.78
CA THR A 146 -0.71 -14.30 -21.42
C THR A 146 0.19 -15.51 -21.23
N LEU A 147 -0.25 -16.54 -20.49
CA LEU A 147 0.44 -17.82 -20.50
C LEU A 147 0.11 -18.50 -21.84
N PRO A 148 1.09 -18.74 -22.73
CA PRO A 148 0.83 -19.57 -23.90
C PRO A 148 0.28 -20.90 -23.39
N GLU A 149 -0.83 -21.35 -23.97
CA GLU A 149 -1.25 -22.75 -23.84
C GLU A 149 -0.02 -23.59 -24.20
N THR A 150 0.68 -24.15 -23.22
CA THR A 150 1.58 -25.26 -23.46
C THR A 150 0.68 -26.43 -23.81
N ARG A 151 0.28 -26.47 -25.09
CA ARG A 151 -0.28 -27.65 -25.73
C ARG A 151 0.86 -28.66 -25.87
N SER A 152 0.84 -29.67 -25.02
CA SER A 152 1.08 -31.09 -25.34
C SER A 152 1.24 -31.89 -24.05
#